data_AF-A0A2K9K6P6-F1
#
_entry.id   AF-A0A2K9K6P6-F1
#
_cell.length_a   1.000
_cell.length_b   1.000
_cell.length_c   1.000
_cell.angle_alpha   90.00
_cell.angle_beta   90.00
_cell.angle_gamma   90.00
#
_symmetry.space_group_name_H-M   'P 1'
#
loop_
_entity.id
_entity.type
_entity.pdbx_description
1 polymer ?
#
loop_
_entity_poly.entity_id
_entity_poly.type
_entity_poly.pdbx_seq_one_letter_code
_entity_poly.pdbx_strand_id
1 'polypeptide(L)'
;MSSYIEFDAEKVIDYITNLGSFFDKDATLSCYEFGDGNLNLVFRVQDTQENSIIVKQALPYARCVGESWPLTLDRARIEASVLQRHGEICPDTTAKVLHHNKELAVTVLEDLGHLRILRGELNQANTFARLSKDVANYLAKTSFYHSSFYLTPSEKKALVTEFTNPELCAITEDLFFDDPYRDAERNNFPAALQSSVEMLRNNKTLLVEVAKLKAQFLNAPEALLHGDIHTGSIFVDAKHTKLIDPEFGFFGPIGFDLGSFIGNLLLNYCAQHARINALPKRRNMQVYLLDSIATTLSNFYVTWLELAKTQTRDLSLQADGYAEYFLTKVLQDAVGYCGCELIRRTIGLAHVADIDAIEDEDARLAVQQRALHLGEQLIINANKCRTTDDVYQLIISFVN
;
A
#
# COMPACT_ATOMS: atom_id res chain seq x y z
N MET A 1 2.02 -8.34 -34.20
CA MET A 1 3.01 -7.27 -33.92
C MET A 1 2.47 -6.52 -32.71
N SER A 2 3.28 -6.36 -31.66
CA SER A 2 2.87 -5.56 -30.50
C SER A 2 2.63 -4.13 -30.98
N SER A 3 1.42 -3.61 -30.78
CA SER A 3 1.06 -2.21 -31.06
C SER A 3 1.55 -1.25 -29.97
N TYR A 4 2.23 -1.76 -28.94
CA TYR A 4 2.79 -0.97 -27.86
C TYR A 4 3.83 0.02 -28.39
N ILE A 5 3.72 1.28 -27.95
CA ILE A 5 4.68 2.34 -28.20
C ILE A 5 4.84 3.11 -26.89
N GLU A 6 6.09 3.32 -26.48
CA GLU A 6 6.41 4.16 -25.33
C GLU A 6 6.10 5.63 -25.64
N PHE A 7 5.39 6.26 -24.72
CA PHE A 7 4.93 7.64 -24.84
C PHE A 7 6.01 8.63 -24.40
N ASP A 8 6.12 9.70 -25.17
CA ASP A 8 6.73 10.96 -24.76
C ASP A 8 5.61 12.02 -24.66
N ALA A 9 5.95 13.24 -24.25
CA ALA A 9 4.95 14.30 -24.05
C ALA A 9 4.15 14.62 -25.33
N GLU A 10 4.76 14.54 -26.51
CA GLU A 10 4.08 14.80 -27.80
C GLU A 10 3.08 13.68 -28.12
N LYS A 11 3.48 12.42 -27.99
CA LYS A 11 2.58 11.26 -28.19
C LYS A 11 1.41 11.26 -27.21
N VAL A 12 1.62 11.71 -25.98
CA VAL A 12 0.52 11.87 -25.00
C VAL A 12 -0.49 12.89 -25.49
N ILE A 13 -0.04 14.06 -25.95
CA ILE A 13 -0.93 15.11 -26.48
C ILE A 13 -1.71 14.57 -27.68
N ASP A 14 -1.04 13.92 -28.63
CA ASP A 14 -1.67 13.32 -29.80
C ASP A 14 -2.71 12.27 -29.39
N TYR A 15 -2.36 11.39 -28.45
CA TYR A 15 -3.25 10.35 -27.94
C TYR A 15 -4.51 10.93 -27.30
N ILE A 16 -4.36 11.90 -26.40
CA ILE A 16 -5.46 12.55 -25.70
C ILE A 16 -6.35 13.36 -26.65
N THR A 17 -5.74 14.07 -27.61
CA THR A 17 -6.48 14.83 -28.64
C THR A 17 -7.32 13.90 -29.51
N ASN A 18 -6.77 12.74 -29.90
CA ASN A 18 -7.50 11.74 -30.69
C ASN A 18 -8.63 11.04 -29.92
N LEU A 19 -8.53 10.90 -28.60
CA LEU A 19 -9.65 10.42 -27.77
C LEU A 19 -10.82 11.42 -27.75
N GLY A 20 -10.53 12.73 -27.76
CA GLY A 20 -11.51 13.79 -27.98
C GLY A 20 -12.56 13.97 -26.87
N SER A 21 -12.31 13.45 -25.66
CA SER A 21 -13.30 13.36 -24.58
C SER A 21 -12.97 14.16 -23.31
N PHE A 22 -11.75 14.71 -23.18
CA PHE A 22 -11.29 15.31 -21.91
C PHE A 22 -11.14 16.82 -21.94
N PHE A 23 -10.93 17.39 -23.12
CA PHE A 23 -10.71 18.82 -23.34
C PHE A 23 -11.54 19.30 -24.53
N ASP A 24 -11.77 20.60 -24.62
CA ASP A 24 -12.40 21.19 -25.80
C ASP A 24 -11.58 20.87 -27.06
N LYS A 25 -12.27 20.68 -28.19
CA LYS A 25 -11.65 20.24 -29.46
C LYS A 25 -10.50 21.13 -29.94
N ASP A 26 -10.56 22.42 -29.63
CA ASP A 26 -9.57 23.43 -30.02
C ASP A 26 -8.71 23.88 -28.82
N ALA A 27 -8.72 23.13 -27.71
CA ALA A 27 -7.92 23.43 -26.53
C ALA A 27 -6.42 23.33 -26.85
N THR A 28 -5.66 24.33 -26.41
CA THR A 28 -4.19 24.25 -26.42
C THR A 28 -3.75 23.48 -25.19
N LEU A 29 -3.08 22.34 -25.41
CA LEU A 29 -2.62 21.46 -24.35
C LEU A 29 -1.13 21.63 -24.08
N SER A 30 -0.77 21.52 -22.82
CA SER A 30 0.60 21.33 -22.35
C SER A 30 0.72 19.94 -21.71
N CYS A 31 1.87 19.31 -21.86
CA CYS A 31 2.15 18.01 -21.28
C CYS A 31 3.56 18.03 -20.71
N TYR A 32 3.71 17.53 -19.49
CA TYR A 32 5.02 17.28 -18.90
C TYR A 32 5.00 15.95 -18.16
N GLU A 33 6.11 15.23 -18.28
CA GLU A 33 6.34 14.03 -17.48
C GLU A 33 6.73 14.44 -16.05
N PHE A 34 6.19 13.74 -15.07
CA PHE A 34 6.60 13.85 -13.68
C PHE A 34 6.52 12.48 -13.00
N GLY A 35 6.91 12.44 -11.73
CA GLY A 35 6.90 11.21 -10.94
C GLY A 35 8.30 10.71 -10.67
N ASP A 36 8.54 10.46 -9.40
CA ASP A 36 9.66 9.71 -8.83
C ASP A 36 9.35 8.21 -8.75
N GLY A 37 8.27 7.77 -9.40
CA GLY A 37 7.70 6.43 -9.31
C GLY A 37 8.65 5.35 -9.82
N ASN A 38 8.68 4.23 -9.09
CA ASN A 38 9.61 3.13 -9.35
C ASN A 38 9.32 2.33 -10.62
N LEU A 39 8.11 2.40 -11.19
CA LEU A 39 7.67 1.42 -12.20
C LEU A 39 7.14 1.99 -13.52
N ASN A 40 6.63 3.21 -13.54
CA ASN A 40 5.78 3.70 -14.63
C ASN A 40 6.14 5.14 -15.06
N LEU A 41 5.75 5.52 -16.29
CA LEU A 41 5.75 6.91 -16.74
C LEU A 41 4.45 7.59 -16.30
N VAL A 42 4.52 8.83 -15.83
CA VAL A 42 3.34 9.61 -15.44
C VAL A 42 3.43 10.99 -16.06
N PHE A 43 2.40 11.37 -16.79
CA PHE A 43 2.32 12.65 -17.48
C PHE A 43 1.14 13.45 -16.94
N ARG A 44 1.33 14.75 -16.76
CA ARG A 44 0.22 15.69 -16.52
C ARG A 44 -0.10 16.38 -17.83
N VAL A 45 -1.35 16.27 -18.26
CA VAL A 45 -1.87 17.00 -19.42
C VAL A 45 -2.80 18.08 -18.91
N GLN A 46 -2.59 19.32 -19.34
CA GLN A 46 -3.31 20.48 -18.84
C GLN A 46 -3.62 21.47 -19.96
N ASP A 47 -4.83 22.03 -19.95
CA ASP A 47 -5.24 23.10 -20.87
C ASP A 47 -4.93 24.50 -20.32
N THR A 48 -5.20 25.55 -21.11
CA THR A 48 -4.99 26.95 -20.70
C THR A 48 -5.96 27.45 -19.61
N GLN A 49 -7.01 26.69 -19.29
CA GLN A 49 -7.98 26.99 -18.22
C GLN A 49 -7.64 26.27 -16.92
N GLU A 50 -6.50 25.56 -16.87
CA GLU A 50 -6.05 24.72 -15.76
C GLU A 50 -6.91 23.48 -15.48
N ASN A 51 -7.72 23.05 -16.44
CA ASN A 51 -8.27 21.70 -16.40
C ASN A 51 -7.15 20.72 -16.71
N SER A 52 -7.11 19.59 -15.99
CA SER A 52 -6.02 18.64 -16.12
C SER A 52 -6.41 17.20 -15.85
N ILE A 53 -5.66 16.29 -16.46
CA ILE A 53 -5.75 14.83 -16.30
C ILE A 53 -4.35 14.25 -16.13
N ILE A 54 -4.28 13.04 -15.58
CA ILE A 54 -3.03 12.28 -15.49
C ILE A 54 -3.05 11.14 -16.50
N VAL A 55 -1.95 10.94 -17.21
CA VAL A 55 -1.75 9.80 -18.11
C VAL A 55 -0.61 8.96 -17.57
N LYS A 56 -0.92 7.74 -17.12
CA LYS A 56 0.05 6.77 -16.61
C LYS A 56 0.27 5.68 -17.64
N GLN A 57 1.52 5.36 -17.96
CA GLN A 57 1.88 4.26 -18.86
C GLN A 57 2.87 3.31 -18.19
N ALA A 58 2.56 2.02 -18.24
CA ALA A 58 3.50 0.98 -17.82
C ALA A 58 4.57 0.73 -18.88
N LEU A 59 5.81 0.53 -18.43
CA LEU A 59 6.95 0.13 -19.26
C LEU A 59 7.17 -1.40 -19.19
N PRO A 60 7.77 -2.05 -20.19
CA PRO A 60 8.02 -3.49 -20.17
C PRO A 60 9.14 -3.93 -19.19
N TYR A 61 9.54 -3.04 -18.27
CA TYR A 61 10.55 -3.23 -17.23
C TYR A 61 10.23 -2.35 -16.01
N ALA A 62 10.87 -2.64 -14.87
CA ALA A 62 10.80 -1.82 -13.67
C ALA A 62 11.69 -0.58 -13.81
N ARG A 63 11.09 0.62 -13.84
CA ARG A 63 11.79 1.89 -14.11
C ARG A 63 12.96 2.20 -13.17
N CYS A 64 12.85 1.89 -11.88
CA CYS A 64 13.89 2.18 -10.88
C CYS A 64 15.16 1.32 -11.04
N VAL A 65 15.06 0.18 -11.73
CA VAL A 65 16.20 -0.71 -12.00
C VAL A 65 16.63 -0.65 -13.47
N GLY A 66 15.68 -0.39 -14.38
CA GLY A 66 15.88 -0.36 -15.82
C GLY A 66 15.60 -1.71 -16.49
N GLU A 67 16.00 -1.82 -17.75
CA GLU A 67 15.70 -2.98 -18.61
C GLU A 67 16.21 -4.33 -18.07
N SER A 68 17.16 -4.32 -17.12
CA SER A 68 17.65 -5.53 -16.46
C SER A 68 16.61 -6.21 -15.56
N TRP A 69 15.49 -5.56 -15.27
CA TRP A 69 14.35 -6.17 -14.57
C TRP A 69 13.07 -6.07 -15.42
N PRO A 70 12.84 -7.02 -16.35
CA PRO A 70 11.62 -7.07 -17.16
C PRO A 70 10.36 -7.19 -16.29
N LEU A 71 9.28 -6.51 -16.70
CA LEU A 71 8.02 -6.51 -15.97
C LEU A 71 6.83 -6.36 -16.92
N THR A 72 5.82 -7.22 -16.75
CA THR A 72 4.64 -7.27 -17.62
C THR A 72 3.87 -5.96 -17.67
N LEU A 73 3.43 -5.60 -18.88
CA LEU A 73 2.53 -4.49 -19.13
C LEU A 73 1.11 -4.74 -18.60
N ASP A 74 0.73 -6.00 -18.34
CA ASP A 74 -0.63 -6.34 -17.86
C ASP A 74 -0.92 -5.73 -16.47
N ARG A 75 0.10 -5.30 -15.73
CA ARG A 75 -0.07 -4.55 -14.48
C ARG A 75 -0.86 -3.26 -14.64
N ALA A 76 -0.79 -2.60 -15.80
CA ALA A 76 -1.61 -1.42 -16.08
C ALA A 76 -3.11 -1.76 -16.16
N ARG A 77 -3.45 -2.94 -16.70
CA ARG A 77 -4.83 -3.45 -16.70
C ARG A 77 -5.27 -3.75 -15.27
N ILE A 78 -4.44 -4.44 -14.48
CA ILE A 78 -4.74 -4.73 -13.08
C ILE A 78 -5.01 -3.43 -12.32
N GLU A 79 -4.11 -2.44 -12.40
CA GLU A 79 -4.25 -1.15 -11.73
C GLU A 79 -5.59 -0.48 -12.09
N ALA A 80 -5.88 -0.35 -13.38
CA ALA A 80 -7.13 0.28 -13.84
C ALA A 80 -8.36 -0.48 -13.34
N SER A 81 -8.34 -1.83 -13.41
CA SER A 81 -9.46 -2.66 -12.97
C SER A 81 -9.65 -2.64 -11.45
N VAL A 82 -8.58 -2.57 -10.65
CA VAL A 82 -8.68 -2.43 -9.19
C VAL A 82 -9.21 -1.05 -8.82
N LEU A 83 -8.69 0.03 -9.43
CA LEU A 83 -9.20 1.39 -9.20
C LEU A 83 -10.69 1.50 -9.54
N GLN A 84 -11.13 0.90 -10.65
CA GLN A 84 -12.55 0.89 -11.03
C GLN A 84 -13.39 0.15 -9.99
N ARG A 85 -13.02 -1.08 -9.63
CA ARG A 85 -13.79 -1.89 -8.66
C ARG A 85 -13.79 -1.29 -7.25
N HIS A 86 -12.65 -0.76 -6.80
CA HIS A 86 -12.59 -0.07 -5.52
C HIS A 86 -13.35 1.26 -5.56
N GLY A 87 -13.33 1.98 -6.68
CA GLY A 87 -14.08 3.21 -6.91
C GLY A 87 -15.60 3.00 -6.95
N GLU A 88 -16.09 1.83 -7.39
CA GLU A 88 -17.52 1.48 -7.29
C GLU A 88 -18.01 1.38 -5.85
N ILE A 89 -17.13 1.01 -4.91
CA ILE A 89 -17.45 0.83 -3.49
C ILE A 89 -17.14 2.10 -2.68
N CYS A 90 -16.00 2.73 -2.99
CA CYS A 90 -15.38 3.82 -2.25
C CYS A 90 -14.96 4.96 -3.21
N PRO A 91 -15.93 5.62 -3.88
CA PRO A 91 -15.63 6.62 -4.91
C PRO A 91 -14.89 7.86 -4.38
N ASP A 92 -15.17 8.24 -3.13
CA ASP A 92 -14.59 9.44 -2.51
C ASP A 92 -13.12 9.23 -2.12
N THR A 93 -12.70 7.98 -1.89
CA THR A 93 -11.34 7.65 -1.42
C THR A 93 -10.50 6.91 -2.46
N THR A 94 -11.02 6.62 -3.64
CA THR A 94 -10.28 5.97 -4.73
C THR A 94 -10.08 6.96 -5.87
N ALA A 95 -8.90 6.97 -6.48
CA ALA A 95 -8.68 7.74 -7.70
C ALA A 95 -9.55 7.22 -8.86
N LYS A 96 -10.16 8.15 -9.61
CA LYS A 96 -11.03 7.81 -10.73
C LYS A 96 -10.23 7.47 -11.99
N VAL A 97 -10.59 6.34 -12.59
CA VAL A 97 -10.16 5.99 -13.96
C VAL A 97 -11.10 6.65 -14.96
N LEU A 98 -10.54 7.51 -15.80
CA LEU A 98 -11.25 8.21 -16.86
C LEU A 98 -11.23 7.43 -18.18
N HIS A 99 -10.14 6.72 -18.45
CA HIS A 99 -9.98 5.85 -19.62
C HIS A 99 -8.86 4.83 -19.41
N HIS A 100 -8.93 3.70 -20.09
CA HIS A 100 -7.88 2.68 -20.07
C HIS A 100 -7.73 2.03 -21.46
N ASN A 101 -6.50 1.81 -21.86
CA ASN A 101 -6.14 1.11 -23.09
C ASN A 101 -5.12 0.01 -22.78
N LYS A 102 -5.56 -1.23 -22.91
CA LYS A 102 -4.75 -2.41 -22.57
C LYS A 102 -3.58 -2.59 -23.52
N GLU A 103 -3.77 -2.35 -24.81
CA GLU A 103 -2.78 -2.57 -25.86
C GLU A 103 -1.57 -1.64 -25.74
N LEU A 104 -1.79 -0.41 -25.25
CA LEU A 104 -0.75 0.59 -25.00
C LEU A 104 -0.29 0.63 -23.54
N ALA A 105 -0.94 -0.14 -22.66
CA ALA A 105 -0.74 -0.13 -21.21
C ALA A 105 -0.88 1.28 -20.61
N VAL A 106 -1.87 2.03 -21.09
CA VAL A 106 -2.15 3.42 -20.71
C VAL A 106 -3.42 3.50 -19.88
N THR A 107 -3.36 4.27 -18.79
CA THR A 107 -4.52 4.63 -17.98
C THR A 107 -4.58 6.14 -17.81
N VAL A 108 -5.73 6.72 -18.11
CA VAL A 108 -6.03 8.13 -17.87
C VAL A 108 -6.79 8.24 -16.56
N LEU A 109 -6.31 9.08 -15.65
CA LEU A 109 -6.82 9.24 -14.29
C LEU A 109 -7.25 10.69 -14.02
N GLU A 110 -8.11 10.89 -13.02
CA GLU A 110 -8.36 12.22 -12.47
C GLU A 110 -7.06 12.84 -11.92
N ASP A 111 -6.92 14.15 -12.06
CA ASP A 111 -5.76 14.87 -11.52
C ASP A 111 -5.97 15.26 -10.04
N LEU A 112 -5.08 14.73 -9.20
CA LEU A 112 -5.05 14.97 -7.76
C LEU A 112 -3.97 15.98 -7.35
N GLY A 113 -3.41 16.76 -8.28
CA GLY A 113 -2.31 17.71 -8.03
C GLY A 113 -2.61 18.82 -7.02
N HIS A 114 -3.87 19.01 -6.63
CA HIS A 114 -4.29 19.88 -5.53
C HIS A 114 -4.10 19.25 -4.13
N LEU A 115 -3.85 17.94 -4.06
CA LEU A 115 -3.55 17.16 -2.86
C LEU A 115 -2.04 16.97 -2.70
N ARG A 116 -1.61 16.43 -1.56
CA ARG A 116 -0.20 16.12 -1.24
C ARG A 116 0.00 14.64 -0.93
N ILE A 117 1.16 14.07 -1.27
CA ILE A 117 1.50 12.69 -0.91
C ILE A 117 1.72 12.62 0.61
N LEU A 118 0.97 11.73 1.27
CA LEU A 118 0.92 11.60 2.72
C LEU A 118 2.30 11.39 3.35
N ARG A 119 3.16 10.57 2.76
CA ARG A 119 4.53 10.32 3.28
C ARG A 119 5.32 11.62 3.45
N GLY A 120 5.30 12.49 2.44
CA GLY A 120 6.00 13.77 2.48
C GLY A 120 5.46 14.70 3.57
N GLU A 121 4.15 14.69 3.76
CA GLU A 121 3.48 15.50 4.79
C GLU A 121 3.74 14.99 6.21
N LEU A 122 3.70 13.68 6.44
CA LEU A 122 4.04 13.07 7.73
C LEU A 122 5.52 13.32 8.10
N ASN A 123 6.42 13.29 7.11
CA ASN A 123 7.83 13.64 7.30
C ASN A 123 8.03 15.10 7.74
N GLN A 124 7.12 15.99 7.36
CA GLN A 124 7.08 17.39 7.79
C GLN A 124 6.29 17.62 9.10
N ALA A 125 5.80 16.54 9.72
CA ALA A 125 4.97 16.54 10.92
C ALA A 125 3.59 17.21 10.73
N ASN A 126 3.04 17.14 9.52
CA ASN A 126 1.67 17.56 9.24
C ASN A 126 0.70 16.42 9.59
N THR A 127 -0.49 16.78 10.08
CA THR A 127 -1.50 15.84 10.59
C THR A 127 -2.83 16.00 9.86
N PHE A 128 -3.53 14.90 9.63
CA PHE A 128 -4.78 14.85 8.88
C PHE A 128 -5.87 14.16 9.70
N ALA A 129 -6.87 14.92 10.15
CA ALA A 129 -7.91 14.44 11.06
C ALA A 129 -8.82 13.34 10.46
N ARG A 130 -8.90 13.28 9.13
CA ARG A 130 -9.77 12.33 8.42
C ARG A 130 -9.09 11.04 8.00
N LEU A 131 -7.75 11.06 7.85
CA LEU A 131 -6.95 9.97 7.28
C LEU A 131 -7.36 8.60 7.80
N SER A 132 -7.35 8.42 9.12
CA SER A 132 -7.60 7.11 9.74
C SER A 132 -9.00 6.59 9.50
N LYS A 133 -10.00 7.47 9.48
CA LYS A 133 -11.40 7.10 9.21
C LYS A 133 -11.62 6.78 7.74
N ASP A 134 -11.04 7.58 6.85
CA ASP A 134 -11.17 7.40 5.41
C ASP A 134 -10.49 6.09 4.97
N VAL A 135 -9.26 5.83 5.42
CA VAL A 135 -8.53 4.59 5.11
C VAL A 135 -9.20 3.36 5.74
N ALA A 136 -9.66 3.43 6.99
CA ALA A 136 -10.37 2.32 7.62
C ALA A 136 -11.65 1.93 6.87
N ASN A 137 -12.45 2.94 6.48
CA ASN A 137 -13.67 2.72 5.71
C ASN A 137 -13.36 2.13 4.33
N TYR A 138 -12.32 2.64 3.65
CA TYR A 138 -11.86 2.08 2.37
C TYR A 138 -11.52 0.60 2.55
N LEU A 139 -10.58 0.28 3.45
CA LEU A 139 -10.09 -1.08 3.67
C LEU A 139 -11.20 -2.04 4.08
N ALA A 140 -12.09 -1.63 4.97
CA ALA A 140 -13.18 -2.48 5.44
C ALA A 140 -14.18 -2.79 4.32
N LYS A 141 -14.60 -1.76 3.56
CA LYS A 141 -15.61 -1.93 2.52
C LYS A 141 -15.05 -2.68 1.31
N THR A 142 -13.90 -2.29 0.77
CA THR A 142 -13.33 -2.93 -0.42
C THR A 142 -13.03 -4.40 -0.15
N SER A 143 -12.45 -4.73 1.01
CA SER A 143 -12.19 -6.12 1.38
C SER A 143 -13.48 -6.91 1.63
N PHE A 144 -14.48 -6.33 2.30
CA PHE A 144 -15.74 -7.03 2.57
C PHE A 144 -16.51 -7.37 1.29
N TYR A 145 -16.75 -6.38 0.43
CA TYR A 145 -17.57 -6.57 -0.78
C TYR A 145 -16.88 -7.43 -1.85
N HIS A 146 -15.57 -7.63 -1.76
CA HIS A 146 -14.83 -8.58 -2.60
C HIS A 146 -14.53 -9.92 -1.90
N SER A 147 -15.08 -10.16 -0.70
CA SER A 147 -14.87 -11.41 0.03
C SER A 147 -15.93 -12.47 -0.28
N SER A 148 -15.71 -13.69 0.21
CA SER A 148 -16.70 -14.78 0.14
C SER A 148 -17.96 -14.50 0.98
N PHE A 149 -17.94 -13.51 1.87
CA PHE A 149 -19.14 -13.12 2.63
C PHE A 149 -20.17 -12.48 1.70
N TYR A 150 -19.74 -11.73 0.69
CA TYR A 150 -20.63 -10.99 -0.20
C TYR A 150 -20.75 -11.59 -1.60
N LEU A 151 -19.63 -12.00 -2.20
CA LEU A 151 -19.61 -12.57 -3.55
C LEU A 151 -20.09 -14.01 -3.55
N THR A 152 -20.81 -14.42 -4.60
CA THR A 152 -21.06 -15.84 -4.82
C THR A 152 -19.76 -16.58 -5.13
N PRO A 153 -19.68 -17.89 -4.85
CA PRO A 153 -18.47 -18.67 -5.14
C PRO A 153 -18.05 -18.69 -6.62
N SER A 154 -18.98 -18.49 -7.56
CA SER A 154 -18.70 -18.39 -9.00
C SER A 154 -18.13 -17.03 -9.37
N GLU A 155 -18.74 -15.94 -8.90
CA GLU A 155 -18.24 -14.58 -9.12
C GLU A 155 -16.83 -14.44 -8.57
N LYS A 156 -16.61 -14.87 -7.32
CA LYS A 156 -15.29 -14.82 -6.70
C LYS A 156 -14.23 -15.59 -7.48
N LYS A 157 -14.53 -16.81 -7.97
CA LYS A 157 -13.56 -17.58 -8.77
C LYS A 157 -13.24 -16.92 -10.11
N ALA A 158 -14.22 -16.31 -10.75
CA ALA A 158 -14.00 -15.55 -11.98
C ALA A 158 -13.08 -14.35 -11.72
N LEU A 159 -13.33 -13.60 -10.64
CA LEU A 159 -12.48 -12.48 -10.24
C LEU A 159 -11.07 -12.91 -9.84
N VAL A 160 -10.90 -14.01 -9.10
CA VAL A 160 -9.57 -14.56 -8.81
C VAL A 160 -8.78 -14.84 -10.08
N THR A 161 -9.45 -15.35 -11.13
CA THR A 161 -8.82 -15.58 -12.44
C THR A 161 -8.45 -14.26 -13.12
N GLU A 162 -9.35 -13.27 -13.12
CA GLU A 162 -9.15 -11.95 -13.74
C GLU A 162 -8.01 -11.13 -13.10
N PHE A 163 -7.84 -11.28 -11.78
CA PHE A 163 -6.86 -10.56 -10.96
C PHE A 163 -5.66 -11.42 -10.54
N THR A 164 -5.41 -12.54 -11.23
CA THR A 164 -4.16 -13.27 -11.06
C THR A 164 -3.02 -12.40 -11.62
N ASN A 165 -2.07 -12.00 -10.75
CA ASN A 165 -1.03 -11.00 -11.05
C ASN A 165 0.37 -11.52 -10.67
N PRO A 166 0.87 -12.56 -11.36
CA PRO A 166 1.98 -13.38 -10.88
C PRO A 166 3.30 -12.63 -10.74
N GLU A 167 3.64 -11.75 -11.70
CA GLU A 167 4.94 -11.06 -11.68
C GLU A 167 5.04 -10.04 -10.54
N LEU A 168 3.95 -9.33 -10.24
CA LEU A 168 3.93 -8.35 -9.16
C LEU A 168 3.80 -9.03 -7.80
N CYS A 169 3.04 -10.13 -7.71
CA CYS A 169 3.06 -10.98 -6.52
C CYS A 169 4.46 -11.53 -6.25
N ALA A 170 5.20 -11.97 -7.27
CA ALA A 170 6.57 -12.47 -7.10
C ALA A 170 7.52 -11.41 -6.52
N ILE A 171 7.39 -10.14 -6.92
CA ILE A 171 8.15 -9.03 -6.31
C ILE A 171 7.85 -8.94 -4.81
N THR A 172 6.57 -8.97 -4.43
CA THR A 172 6.18 -8.95 -3.00
C THR A 172 6.67 -10.20 -2.27
N GLU A 173 6.56 -11.38 -2.88
CA GLU A 173 6.99 -12.67 -2.32
C GLU A 173 8.48 -12.71 -1.96
N ASP A 174 9.30 -12.08 -2.79
CA ASP A 174 10.73 -11.92 -2.58
C ASP A 174 11.03 -10.82 -1.56
N LEU A 175 10.53 -9.60 -1.81
CA LEU A 175 10.95 -8.42 -1.06
C LEU A 175 10.36 -8.32 0.35
N PHE A 176 9.18 -8.91 0.60
CA PHE A 176 8.60 -8.92 1.95
C PHE A 176 9.03 -10.11 2.78
N PHE A 177 9.22 -11.28 2.16
CA PHE A 177 9.23 -12.54 2.88
C PHE A 177 10.49 -13.40 2.66
N ASP A 178 11.37 -13.03 1.72
CA ASP A 178 12.59 -13.81 1.46
C ASP A 178 13.85 -12.96 1.65
N ASP A 179 14.03 -11.92 0.84
CA ASP A 179 15.27 -11.16 0.76
C ASP A 179 15.73 -10.63 2.14
N PRO A 180 14.90 -9.94 2.95
CA PRO A 180 15.37 -9.37 4.22
C PRO A 180 15.85 -10.42 5.24
N TYR A 181 15.46 -11.68 5.06
CA TYR A 181 15.72 -12.77 6.00
C TYR A 181 16.82 -13.73 5.52
N ARG A 182 17.49 -13.40 4.42
CA ARG A 182 18.59 -14.18 3.84
C ARG A 182 19.68 -13.25 3.34
N ASP A 183 20.82 -13.83 3.00
CA ASP A 183 21.86 -13.09 2.29
C ASP A 183 21.48 -12.96 0.80
N ALA A 184 20.84 -11.85 0.47
CA ALA A 184 20.36 -11.51 -0.87
C ALA A 184 21.04 -10.22 -1.36
N GLU A 185 21.47 -10.22 -2.62
CA GLU A 185 22.17 -9.08 -3.26
C GLU A 185 21.33 -7.80 -3.29
N ARG A 186 20.01 -7.94 -3.32
CA ARG A 186 19.05 -6.81 -3.37
C ARG A 186 18.92 -6.10 -2.02
N ASN A 187 19.35 -6.70 -0.91
CA ASN A 187 19.31 -6.04 0.38
C ASN A 187 20.30 -4.87 0.41
N ASN A 188 19.88 -3.74 0.95
CA ASN A 188 20.71 -2.56 1.06
C ASN A 188 20.60 -1.99 2.48
N PHE A 189 21.71 -1.91 3.20
CA PHE A 189 21.75 -1.34 4.54
C PHE A 189 23.19 -0.96 4.94
N PRO A 190 23.38 0.02 5.82
CA PRO A 190 24.71 0.40 6.29
C PRO A 190 25.37 -0.76 7.06
N ALA A 191 26.70 -0.89 6.93
CA ALA A 191 27.47 -1.95 7.61
C ALA A 191 27.27 -1.98 9.13
N ALA A 192 26.93 -0.83 9.75
CA ALA A 192 26.62 -0.75 11.18
C ALA A 192 25.36 -1.53 11.60
N LEU A 193 24.47 -1.90 10.67
CA LEU A 193 23.32 -2.76 10.92
C LEU A 193 23.63 -4.26 10.77
N GLN A 194 24.81 -4.64 10.31
CA GLN A 194 25.14 -6.03 9.99
C GLN A 194 24.83 -6.99 11.14
N SER A 195 25.20 -6.64 12.38
CA SER A 195 24.90 -7.48 13.55
C SER A 195 23.40 -7.62 13.82
N SER A 196 22.62 -6.55 13.64
CA SER A 196 21.16 -6.57 13.80
C SER A 196 20.51 -7.45 12.73
N VAL A 197 20.96 -7.34 11.48
CA VAL A 197 20.48 -8.15 10.36
C VAL A 197 20.84 -9.63 10.57
N GLU A 198 22.06 -9.95 11.00
CA GLU A 198 22.46 -11.32 11.30
C GLU A 198 21.65 -11.93 12.44
N MET A 199 21.28 -11.17 13.47
CA MET A 199 20.38 -11.65 14.51
C MET A 199 19.00 -12.02 13.95
N LEU A 200 18.41 -11.19 13.09
CA LEU A 200 17.14 -11.48 12.42
C LEU A 200 17.22 -12.74 11.56
N ARG A 201 18.26 -12.83 10.71
CA ARG A 201 18.50 -13.98 9.80
C ARG A 201 18.73 -15.29 10.56
N ASN A 202 19.24 -15.22 11.80
CA ASN A 202 19.47 -16.41 12.64
C ASN A 202 18.32 -16.71 13.62
N ASN A 203 17.31 -15.83 13.73
CA ASN A 203 16.17 -16.02 14.62
C ASN A 203 15.17 -17.03 14.05
N LYS A 204 15.32 -18.30 14.43
CA LYS A 204 14.44 -19.39 13.96
C LYS A 204 12.96 -19.16 14.22
N THR A 205 12.61 -18.52 15.33
CA THR A 205 11.21 -18.23 15.66
C THR A 205 10.65 -17.21 14.67
N LEU A 206 11.39 -16.12 14.43
CA LEU A 206 11.02 -15.12 13.43
C LEU A 206 10.83 -15.74 12.05
N LEU A 207 11.81 -16.54 11.58
CA LEU A 207 11.75 -17.16 10.25
C LEU A 207 10.52 -18.08 10.08
N VAL A 208 10.10 -18.79 11.13
CA VAL A 208 8.89 -19.62 11.10
C VAL A 208 7.63 -18.75 10.95
N GLU A 209 7.54 -17.65 11.69
CA GLU A 209 6.39 -16.75 11.57
C GLU A 209 6.35 -16.04 10.21
N VAL A 210 7.49 -15.61 9.67
CA VAL A 210 7.60 -15.07 8.30
C VAL A 210 7.16 -16.11 7.26
N ALA A 211 7.57 -17.37 7.41
CA ALA A 211 7.16 -18.44 6.51
C ALA A 211 5.64 -18.69 6.54
N LYS A 212 4.99 -18.57 7.70
CA LYS A 212 3.52 -18.65 7.81
C LYS A 212 2.83 -17.49 7.10
N LEU A 213 3.34 -16.27 7.25
CA LEU A 213 2.84 -15.09 6.54
C LEU A 213 3.00 -15.25 5.02
N LYS A 214 4.16 -15.72 4.56
CA LYS A 214 4.38 -16.03 3.13
C LYS A 214 3.39 -17.09 2.64
N ALA A 215 3.19 -18.17 3.39
CA ALA A 215 2.25 -19.22 3.02
C ALA A 215 0.81 -18.71 2.95
N GLN A 216 0.41 -17.80 3.84
CA GLN A 216 -0.90 -17.15 3.82
C GLN A 216 -1.02 -16.22 2.59
N PHE A 217 -0.02 -15.41 2.28
CA PHE A 217 0.02 -14.57 1.07
C PHE A 217 -0.14 -15.39 -0.22
N LEU A 218 0.55 -16.54 -0.31
CA LEU A 218 0.52 -17.42 -1.48
C LEU A 218 -0.81 -18.16 -1.68
N ASN A 219 -1.54 -18.46 -0.60
CA ASN A 219 -2.62 -19.46 -0.64
C ASN A 219 -4.00 -18.95 -0.19
N ALA A 220 -4.12 -17.71 0.29
CA ALA A 220 -5.37 -17.18 0.84
C ALA A 220 -5.99 -16.08 -0.02
N PRO A 221 -6.79 -16.41 -1.05
CA PRO A 221 -7.52 -15.43 -1.85
C PRO A 221 -8.75 -14.92 -1.09
N GLU A 222 -8.54 -14.13 -0.04
CA GLU A 222 -9.61 -13.69 0.87
C GLU A 222 -10.48 -12.59 0.25
N ALA A 223 -9.85 -11.53 -0.29
CA ALA A 223 -10.51 -10.44 -1.01
C ALA A 223 -9.60 -9.83 -2.10
N LEU A 224 -10.18 -9.01 -2.99
CA LEU A 224 -9.39 -8.18 -3.90
C LEU A 224 -8.67 -7.08 -3.09
N LEU A 225 -7.35 -7.13 -3.10
CA LEU A 225 -6.48 -6.18 -2.41
C LEU A 225 -6.10 -5.03 -3.33
N HIS A 226 -5.68 -3.92 -2.74
CA HIS A 226 -4.83 -2.94 -3.41
C HIS A 226 -3.41 -3.49 -3.61
N GLY A 227 -2.88 -4.23 -2.64
CA GLY A 227 -1.63 -4.97 -2.77
C GLY A 227 -0.34 -4.17 -2.55
N ASP A 228 -0.41 -2.86 -2.31
CA ASP A 228 0.76 -2.03 -1.94
C ASP A 228 0.33 -0.71 -1.25
N ILE A 229 -0.50 -0.81 -0.21
CA ILE A 229 -0.96 0.37 0.52
C ILE A 229 0.14 0.85 1.47
N HIS A 230 0.83 1.90 1.05
CA HIS A 230 1.80 2.63 1.86
C HIS A 230 1.53 4.14 1.82
N THR A 231 2.13 4.92 2.73
CA THR A 231 1.91 6.38 2.81
C THR A 231 2.36 7.15 1.57
N GLY A 232 3.12 6.53 0.66
CA GLY A 232 3.44 7.06 -0.66
C GLY A 232 2.32 6.89 -1.71
N SER A 233 1.34 6.02 -1.47
CA SER A 233 0.24 5.70 -2.40
C SER A 233 -1.08 6.36 -1.96
N ILE A 234 -0.98 7.41 -1.15
CA ILE A 234 -2.12 8.11 -0.56
C ILE A 234 -1.90 9.61 -0.72
N PHE A 235 -2.81 10.25 -1.44
CA PHE A 235 -2.96 11.69 -1.48
C PHE A 235 -3.86 12.18 -0.36
N VAL A 236 -3.53 13.31 0.24
CA VAL A 236 -4.27 13.94 1.34
C VAL A 236 -4.34 15.46 1.21
N ASP A 237 -5.42 16.02 1.75
CA ASP A 237 -5.49 17.39 2.23
C ASP A 237 -6.27 17.41 3.58
N ALA A 238 -6.69 18.60 4.04
CA ALA A 238 -7.46 18.71 5.28
C ALA A 238 -8.83 17.98 5.27
N LYS A 239 -9.38 17.67 4.10
CA LYS A 239 -10.75 17.18 3.88
C LYS A 239 -10.84 15.86 3.10
N HIS A 240 -9.81 15.51 2.33
CA HIS A 240 -9.82 14.43 1.37
C HIS A 240 -8.65 13.47 1.61
N THR A 241 -8.92 12.20 1.35
CA THR A 241 -7.93 11.11 1.36
C THR A 241 -8.19 10.29 0.10
N LYS A 242 -7.19 10.10 -0.76
CA LYS A 242 -7.31 9.42 -2.06
C LYS A 242 -6.21 8.38 -2.22
N LEU A 243 -6.58 7.11 -2.42
CA LEU A 243 -5.66 6.03 -2.72
C LEU A 243 -5.43 5.92 -4.23
N ILE A 244 -4.18 5.61 -4.60
CA ILE A 244 -3.68 5.50 -5.98
C ILE A 244 -2.80 4.26 -6.12
N ASP A 245 -2.42 3.92 -7.35
CA ASP A 245 -1.40 2.90 -7.65
C ASP A 245 -1.67 1.46 -7.12
N PRO A 246 -2.88 0.89 -7.24
CA PRO A 246 -3.12 -0.52 -6.87
C PRO A 246 -2.64 -1.51 -7.96
N GLU A 247 -1.47 -1.28 -8.55
CA GLU A 247 -0.93 -2.15 -9.62
C GLU A 247 -0.57 -3.55 -9.11
N PHE A 248 -0.26 -3.68 -7.83
CA PHE A 248 -0.04 -4.95 -7.13
C PHE A 248 -1.33 -5.69 -6.74
N GLY A 249 -2.50 -5.15 -7.10
CA GLY A 249 -3.77 -5.74 -6.70
C GLY A 249 -3.94 -7.17 -7.21
N PHE A 250 -4.42 -8.03 -6.31
CA PHE A 250 -4.72 -9.43 -6.56
C PHE A 250 -5.70 -9.93 -5.48
N PHE A 251 -6.21 -11.15 -5.62
CA PHE A 251 -6.95 -11.78 -4.53
C PHE A 251 -6.00 -12.36 -3.49
N GLY A 252 -5.89 -11.71 -2.34
CA GLY A 252 -4.95 -12.06 -1.26
C GLY A 252 -5.54 -11.91 0.15
N PRO A 253 -4.71 -12.04 1.18
CA PRO A 253 -5.15 -11.98 2.58
C PRO A 253 -5.47 -10.54 3.01
N ILE A 254 -6.64 -10.33 3.62
CA ILE A 254 -7.14 -8.97 3.96
C ILE A 254 -6.18 -8.23 4.89
N GLY A 255 -5.52 -8.97 5.79
CA GLY A 255 -4.56 -8.40 6.72
C GLY A 255 -3.36 -7.73 6.04
N PHE A 256 -3.03 -8.07 4.79
CA PHE A 256 -1.85 -7.52 4.09
C PHE A 256 -1.96 -6.02 3.85
N ASP A 257 -3.08 -5.55 3.31
CA ASP A 257 -3.33 -4.13 3.05
C ASP A 257 -3.42 -3.32 4.36
N LEU A 258 -4.13 -3.85 5.37
CA LEU A 258 -4.24 -3.23 6.68
C LEU A 258 -2.88 -3.14 7.39
N GLY A 259 -2.10 -4.22 7.35
CA GLY A 259 -0.78 -4.31 7.94
C GLY A 259 0.23 -3.38 7.26
N SER A 260 0.22 -3.31 5.93
CA SER A 260 1.13 -2.45 5.16
C SER A 260 0.91 -0.97 5.45
N PHE A 261 -0.36 -0.54 5.58
CA PHE A 261 -0.70 0.82 5.96
C PHE A 261 -0.20 1.15 7.39
N ILE A 262 -0.51 0.30 8.37
CA ILE A 262 -0.09 0.48 9.77
C ILE A 262 1.45 0.46 9.88
N GLY A 263 2.12 -0.45 9.17
CA GLY A 263 3.58 -0.55 9.14
C GLY A 263 4.23 0.74 8.65
N ASN A 264 3.64 1.40 7.64
CA ASN A 264 4.13 2.70 7.17
C ASN A 264 3.89 3.84 8.17
N LEU A 265 2.81 3.82 8.96
CA LEU A 265 2.66 4.77 10.06
C LEU A 265 3.70 4.53 11.18
N LEU A 266 4.04 3.28 11.46
CA LEU A 266 5.07 2.93 12.45
C LEU A 266 6.49 3.24 11.96
N LEU A 267 6.78 3.10 10.66
CA LEU A 267 8.03 3.59 10.06
C LEU A 267 8.18 5.09 10.30
N ASN A 268 7.12 5.86 10.04
CA ASN A 268 7.12 7.29 10.32
C ASN A 268 7.27 7.58 11.83
N TYR A 269 6.59 6.84 12.70
CA TYR A 269 6.71 6.96 14.16
C TYR A 269 8.16 6.81 14.62
N CYS A 270 8.84 5.76 14.15
CA CYS A 270 10.25 5.52 14.44
C CYS A 270 11.11 6.69 13.96
N ALA A 271 10.88 7.16 12.73
CA ALA A 271 11.62 8.28 12.14
C ALA A 271 11.46 9.60 12.93
N GLN A 272 10.33 9.83 13.62
CA GLN A 272 10.13 11.07 14.39
C GLN A 272 11.17 11.26 15.52
N HIS A 273 11.82 10.18 15.99
CA HIS A 273 12.92 10.27 16.96
C HIS A 273 14.14 11.06 16.43
N ALA A 274 14.35 11.07 15.11
CA ALA A 274 15.42 11.82 14.46
C ALA A 274 14.92 13.08 13.73
N ARG A 275 13.66 13.10 13.27
CA ARG A 275 13.11 14.22 12.49
C ARG A 275 12.72 15.45 13.31
N ILE A 276 12.23 15.27 14.54
CA ILE A 276 11.73 16.38 15.36
C ILE A 276 12.54 16.50 16.64
N ASN A 277 13.44 17.48 16.75
CA ASN A 277 14.25 17.68 17.96
C ASN A 277 13.44 18.14 19.18
N ALA A 278 12.42 18.99 18.97
CA ALA A 278 11.60 19.51 20.06
C ALA A 278 10.69 18.42 20.66
N LEU A 279 11.01 17.95 21.87
CA LEU A 279 10.29 16.85 22.55
C LEU A 279 8.76 17.03 22.58
N PRO A 280 8.20 18.21 22.89
CA PRO A 280 6.74 18.38 22.88
C PRO A 280 6.12 18.18 21.48
N LYS A 281 6.76 18.73 20.43
CA LYS A 281 6.30 18.56 19.05
C LYS A 281 6.40 17.10 18.60
N ARG A 282 7.50 16.42 18.95
CA ARG A 282 7.70 15.00 18.67
C ARG A 282 6.62 14.14 19.32
N ARG A 283 6.36 14.35 20.61
CA ARG A 283 5.32 13.63 21.35
C ARG A 283 3.95 13.82 20.73
N ASN A 284 3.59 15.05 20.33
CA ASN A 284 2.31 15.30 19.67
C ASN A 284 2.17 14.53 18.35
N MET A 285 3.24 14.50 17.53
CA MET A 285 3.23 13.74 16.28
C MET A 285 3.15 12.21 16.53
N GLN A 286 3.88 11.72 17.52
CA GLN A 286 3.83 10.31 17.93
C GLN A 286 2.45 9.90 18.45
N VAL A 287 1.81 10.74 19.26
CA VAL A 287 0.42 10.54 19.70
C VAL A 287 -0.52 10.52 18.51
N TYR A 288 -0.41 11.47 17.58
CA TYR A 288 -1.22 11.47 16.36
C TYR A 288 -1.09 10.15 15.57
N LEU A 289 0.12 9.65 15.37
CA LEU A 289 0.35 8.40 14.64
C LEU A 289 -0.25 7.19 15.36
N LEU A 290 -0.10 7.11 16.69
CA LEU A 290 -0.66 6.02 17.50
C LEU A 290 -2.20 6.08 17.55
N ASP A 291 -2.78 7.26 17.74
CA ASP A 291 -4.22 7.49 17.67
C ASP A 291 -4.75 7.15 16.28
N SER A 292 -3.99 7.45 15.23
CA SER A 292 -4.32 7.10 13.86
C SER A 292 -4.39 5.59 13.65
N ILE A 293 -3.44 4.83 14.20
CA ILE A 293 -3.44 3.36 14.15
C ILE A 293 -4.64 2.79 14.92
N ALA A 294 -4.86 3.24 16.16
CA ALA A 294 -5.99 2.79 16.98
C ALA A 294 -7.34 3.08 16.32
N THR A 295 -7.49 4.28 15.76
CA THR A 295 -8.69 4.70 15.03
C THR A 295 -8.90 3.86 13.77
N THR A 296 -7.84 3.56 13.03
CA THR A 296 -7.94 2.73 11.83
C THR A 296 -8.36 1.30 12.16
N LEU A 297 -7.70 0.67 13.14
CA LEU A 297 -8.04 -0.68 13.60
C LEU A 297 -9.48 -0.78 14.08
N SER A 298 -9.88 0.12 14.98
CA SER A 298 -11.22 0.11 15.57
C SER A 298 -12.31 0.31 14.52
N ASN A 299 -12.18 1.33 13.66
CA ASN A 299 -13.18 1.58 12.62
C ASN A 299 -13.20 0.47 11.57
N PHE A 300 -12.05 -0.07 11.17
CA PHE A 300 -11.99 -1.19 10.24
C PHE A 300 -12.79 -2.37 10.81
N TYR A 301 -12.50 -2.76 12.05
CA TYR A 301 -13.13 -3.90 12.72
C TYR A 301 -14.64 -3.70 12.87
N VAL A 302 -15.08 -2.54 13.37
CA VAL A 302 -16.50 -2.23 13.57
C VAL A 302 -17.26 -2.18 12.25
N THR A 303 -16.72 -1.49 11.24
CA THR A 303 -17.35 -1.40 9.91
C THR A 303 -17.44 -2.78 9.26
N TRP A 304 -16.39 -3.59 9.35
CA TRP A 304 -16.39 -4.92 8.74
C TRP A 304 -17.39 -5.87 9.43
N LEU A 305 -17.48 -5.86 10.77
CA LEU A 305 -18.49 -6.65 11.49
C LEU A 305 -19.92 -6.21 11.16
N GLU A 306 -20.18 -4.91 11.07
CA GLU A 306 -21.51 -4.41 10.70
C GLU A 306 -21.90 -4.85 9.29
N LEU A 307 -20.96 -4.81 8.34
CA LEU A 307 -21.17 -5.33 7.00
C LEU A 307 -21.38 -6.85 7.01
N ALA A 308 -20.59 -7.61 7.76
CA ALA A 308 -20.76 -9.06 7.89
C ALA A 308 -22.14 -9.42 8.46
N LYS A 309 -22.63 -8.65 9.43
CA LYS A 309 -23.95 -8.86 10.02
C LYS A 309 -25.08 -8.52 9.06
N THR A 310 -24.95 -7.45 8.28
CA THR A 310 -26.08 -6.89 7.50
C THR A 310 -26.07 -7.23 6.01
N GLN A 311 -24.91 -7.59 5.46
CA GLN A 311 -24.69 -7.74 4.01
C GLN A 311 -24.17 -9.12 3.59
N THR A 312 -23.83 -10.01 4.53
CA THR A 312 -23.37 -11.37 4.17
C THR A 312 -24.46 -12.12 3.43
N ARG A 313 -24.13 -12.67 2.26
CA ARG A 313 -25.03 -13.42 1.40
C ARG A 313 -24.94 -14.93 1.60
N ASP A 314 -23.79 -15.43 2.04
CA ASP A 314 -23.61 -16.86 2.32
C ASP A 314 -24.22 -17.24 3.68
N LEU A 315 -25.17 -18.17 3.67
CA LEU A 315 -25.91 -18.59 4.87
C LEU A 315 -25.05 -19.26 5.94
N SER A 316 -23.98 -19.96 5.55
CA SER A 316 -23.09 -20.62 6.52
C SER A 316 -22.14 -19.62 7.16
N LEU A 317 -21.68 -18.61 6.42
CA LEU A 317 -20.83 -17.55 6.96
C LEU A 317 -21.59 -16.55 7.84
N GLN A 318 -22.93 -16.58 7.85
CA GLN A 318 -23.79 -15.84 8.79
C GLN A 318 -23.85 -16.46 10.20
N ALA A 319 -23.23 -17.63 10.43
CA ALA A 319 -23.25 -18.26 11.74
C ALA A 319 -22.67 -17.32 12.83
N ASP A 320 -23.42 -17.17 13.93
CA ASP A 320 -23.04 -16.30 15.05
C ASP A 320 -21.61 -16.60 15.53
N GLY A 321 -20.77 -15.57 15.60
CA GLY A 321 -19.38 -15.66 16.06
C GLY A 321 -18.35 -15.95 14.95
N TYR A 322 -18.76 -16.33 13.74
CA TYR A 322 -17.81 -16.64 12.67
C TYR A 322 -17.08 -15.40 12.14
N ALA A 323 -17.79 -14.27 11.99
CA ALA A 323 -17.20 -13.01 11.53
C ALA A 323 -16.12 -12.51 12.50
N GLU A 324 -16.37 -12.61 13.81
CA GLU A 324 -15.43 -12.26 14.87
C GLU A 324 -14.19 -13.16 14.88
N TYR A 325 -14.40 -14.47 14.69
CA TYR A 325 -13.31 -15.44 14.51
C TYR A 325 -12.45 -15.11 13.28
N PHE A 326 -13.10 -14.84 12.13
CA PHE A 326 -12.41 -14.48 10.90
C PHE A 326 -11.60 -13.19 11.08
N LEU A 327 -12.19 -12.14 11.65
CA LEU A 327 -11.49 -10.89 11.89
C LEU A 327 -10.35 -11.01 12.91
N THR A 328 -10.44 -11.93 13.88
CA THR A 328 -9.30 -12.23 14.75
C THR A 328 -8.10 -12.67 13.92
N LYS A 329 -8.30 -13.56 12.94
CA LYS A 329 -7.23 -13.98 12.01
C LYS A 329 -6.71 -12.81 11.18
N VAL A 330 -7.61 -11.98 10.63
CA VAL A 330 -7.23 -10.79 9.84
C VAL A 330 -6.35 -9.82 10.65
N LEU A 331 -6.67 -9.60 11.93
CA LEU A 331 -5.86 -8.75 12.81
C LEU A 331 -4.47 -9.35 13.06
N GLN A 332 -4.38 -10.66 13.29
CA GLN A 332 -3.09 -11.36 13.47
C GLN A 332 -2.23 -11.26 12.21
N ASP A 333 -2.82 -11.53 11.05
CA ASP A 333 -2.17 -11.37 9.75
C ASP A 333 -1.68 -9.92 9.56
N ALA A 334 -2.52 -8.92 9.87
CA ALA A 334 -2.16 -7.52 9.75
C ALA A 334 -0.96 -7.12 10.62
N VAL A 335 -0.89 -7.60 11.87
CA VAL A 335 0.27 -7.35 12.75
C VAL A 335 1.54 -8.00 12.18
N GLY A 336 1.42 -9.23 11.66
CA GLY A 336 2.55 -9.91 11.03
C GLY A 336 3.07 -9.16 9.80
N TYR A 337 2.17 -8.79 8.86
CA TYR A 337 2.56 -8.03 7.66
C TYR A 337 3.08 -6.63 7.99
N CYS A 338 2.56 -5.98 9.03
CA CYS A 338 3.10 -4.72 9.56
C CYS A 338 4.57 -4.86 9.97
N GLY A 339 4.91 -5.95 10.66
CA GLY A 339 6.31 -6.21 11.03
C GLY A 339 7.20 -6.55 9.83
N CYS A 340 6.68 -7.29 8.83
CA CYS A 340 7.41 -7.51 7.58
C CYS A 340 7.66 -6.20 6.82
N GLU A 341 6.69 -5.29 6.78
CA GLU A 341 6.82 -3.96 6.16
C GLU A 341 7.92 -3.14 6.84
N LEU A 342 7.95 -3.12 8.19
CA LEU A 342 8.99 -2.45 8.97
C LEU A 342 10.39 -2.98 8.62
N ILE A 343 10.56 -4.31 8.56
CA ILE A 343 11.85 -4.94 8.26
C ILE A 343 12.24 -4.67 6.80
N ARG A 344 11.38 -4.98 5.82
CA ARG A 344 11.70 -4.89 4.40
C ARG A 344 12.03 -3.47 3.95
N ARG A 345 11.38 -2.46 4.53
CA ARG A 345 11.65 -1.03 4.24
C ARG A 345 12.93 -0.51 4.90
N THR A 346 13.52 -1.25 5.83
CA THR A 346 14.71 -0.82 6.58
C THR A 346 16.00 -1.45 6.02
N ILE A 347 15.94 -2.68 5.53
CA ILE A 347 17.12 -3.45 5.09
C ILE A 347 16.97 -4.13 3.71
N GLY A 348 15.79 -4.02 3.08
CA GLY A 348 15.53 -4.61 1.78
C GLY A 348 15.93 -3.69 0.63
N LEU A 349 15.38 -3.95 -0.57
CA LEU A 349 15.68 -3.16 -1.76
C LEU A 349 15.04 -1.75 -1.73
N ALA A 350 13.75 -1.70 -1.38
CA ALA A 350 12.93 -0.51 -1.55
C ALA A 350 12.70 0.20 -0.21
N HIS A 351 13.53 1.19 0.07
CA HIS A 351 13.49 1.95 1.33
C HIS A 351 12.35 2.98 1.37
N VAL A 352 12.26 3.73 2.47
CA VAL A 352 11.31 4.83 2.64
C VAL A 352 12.02 6.13 3.01
N ALA A 353 11.55 7.22 2.40
CA ALA A 353 12.08 8.56 2.65
C ALA A 353 11.98 8.97 4.12
N ASP A 354 11.02 8.40 4.89
CA ASP A 354 10.90 8.59 6.33
C ASP A 354 12.22 8.35 7.07
N ILE A 355 12.98 7.33 6.66
CA ILE A 355 14.25 6.96 7.31
C ILE A 355 15.43 7.47 6.48
N ASP A 356 15.44 7.24 5.17
CA ASP A 356 16.60 7.50 4.33
C ASP A 356 16.99 8.98 4.25
N ALA A 357 15.99 9.88 4.27
CA ALA A 357 16.22 11.32 4.24
C ALA A 357 16.60 11.94 5.60
N ILE A 358 16.90 11.11 6.62
CA ILE A 358 17.55 11.59 7.85
C ILE A 358 19.04 11.78 7.56
N GLU A 359 19.52 13.03 7.66
CA GLU A 359 20.91 13.40 7.33
C GLU A 359 21.94 12.92 8.37
N ASP A 360 21.58 12.96 9.67
CA ASP A 360 22.43 12.47 10.76
C ASP A 360 22.49 10.94 10.72
N GLU A 361 23.65 10.39 10.38
CA GLU A 361 23.86 8.95 10.20
C GLU A 361 23.64 8.14 11.48
N ASP A 362 24.05 8.67 12.65
CA ASP A 362 23.88 8.00 13.93
C ASP A 362 22.41 7.99 14.35
N ALA A 363 21.71 9.11 14.12
CA ALA A 363 20.28 9.20 14.36
C ALA A 363 19.49 8.28 13.42
N ARG A 364 19.88 8.22 12.14
CA ARG A 364 19.27 7.31 11.14
C ARG A 364 19.50 5.85 11.54
N LEU A 365 20.72 5.49 11.94
CA LEU A 365 21.04 4.14 12.41
C LEU A 365 20.17 3.74 13.62
N ALA A 366 20.01 4.63 14.60
CA ALA A 366 19.16 4.40 15.77
C ALA A 366 17.68 4.19 15.38
N VAL A 367 17.18 4.94 14.39
CA VAL A 367 15.83 4.76 13.84
C VAL A 367 15.70 3.39 13.14
N GLN A 368 16.67 3.01 12.32
CA GLN A 368 16.67 1.71 11.63
C GLN A 368 16.67 0.55 12.63
N GLN A 369 17.54 0.59 13.65
CA GLN A 369 17.57 -0.42 14.71
C GLN A 369 16.23 -0.54 15.44
N ARG A 370 15.58 0.59 15.74
CA ARG A 370 14.24 0.62 16.35
C ARG A 370 13.18 0.00 15.44
N ALA A 371 13.19 0.33 14.15
CA ALA A 371 12.24 -0.22 13.18
C ALA A 371 12.41 -1.74 13.03
N LEU A 372 13.65 -2.24 12.96
CA LEU A 372 13.94 -3.68 12.91
C LEU A 372 13.47 -4.41 14.17
N HIS A 373 13.78 -3.86 15.35
CA HIS A 373 13.35 -4.46 16.61
C HIS A 373 11.82 -4.50 16.73
N LEU A 374 11.15 -3.40 16.42
CA LEU A 374 9.69 -3.36 16.43
C LEU A 374 9.10 -4.37 15.44
N GLY A 375 9.61 -4.42 14.21
CA GLY A 375 9.12 -5.34 13.19
C GLY A 375 9.25 -6.80 13.60
N GLU A 376 10.39 -7.19 14.17
CA GLU A 376 10.61 -8.52 14.72
C GLU A 376 9.59 -8.86 15.82
N GLN A 377 9.38 -7.94 16.77
CA GLN A 377 8.48 -8.17 17.90
C GLN A 377 7.02 -8.26 17.46
N LEU A 378 6.60 -7.48 16.47
CA LEU A 378 5.25 -7.59 15.90
C LEU A 378 5.04 -8.95 15.23
N ILE A 379 5.97 -9.41 14.40
CA ILE A 379 5.86 -10.72 13.73
C ILE A 379 5.77 -11.85 14.76
N ILE A 380 6.67 -11.88 15.75
CA ILE A 380 6.74 -12.97 16.73
C ILE A 380 5.49 -13.03 17.63
N ASN A 381 4.90 -11.87 17.95
CA ASN A 381 3.79 -11.78 18.90
C ASN A 381 2.42 -11.62 18.22
N ALA A 382 2.35 -11.58 16.89
CA ALA A 382 1.11 -11.38 16.12
C ALA A 382 -0.01 -12.32 16.57
N ASN A 383 0.29 -13.60 16.82
CA ASN A 383 -0.68 -14.61 17.23
C ASN A 383 -1.34 -14.37 18.61
N LYS A 384 -0.80 -13.44 19.42
CA LYS A 384 -1.37 -13.05 20.71
C LYS A 384 -2.47 -12.01 20.57
N CYS A 385 -2.53 -11.31 19.44
CA CYS A 385 -3.52 -10.28 19.20
C CYS A 385 -4.87 -10.92 18.85
N ARG A 386 -5.87 -10.82 19.73
CA ARG A 386 -7.23 -11.31 19.48
C ARG A 386 -8.23 -10.20 19.21
N THR A 387 -7.93 -9.01 19.70
CA THR A 387 -8.75 -7.80 19.59
C THR A 387 -7.93 -6.63 19.07
N THR A 388 -8.60 -5.57 18.64
CA THR A 388 -7.93 -4.31 18.26
C THR A 388 -7.14 -3.71 19.43
N ASP A 389 -7.62 -3.90 20.66
CA ASP A 389 -6.93 -3.47 21.87
C ASP A 389 -5.64 -4.26 22.10
N ASP A 390 -5.65 -5.58 21.89
CA ASP A 390 -4.42 -6.39 22.01
C ASP A 390 -3.36 -5.95 21.00
N VAL A 391 -3.76 -5.61 19.76
CA VAL A 391 -2.86 -5.05 18.74
C VAL A 391 -2.26 -3.74 19.23
N TYR A 392 -3.11 -2.83 19.73
CA TYR A 392 -2.65 -1.54 20.21
C TYR A 392 -1.71 -1.67 21.42
N GLN A 393 -2.05 -2.52 22.40
CA GLN A 393 -1.20 -2.77 23.56
C GLN A 393 0.15 -3.38 23.17
N LEU A 394 0.16 -4.30 22.20
CA LEU A 394 1.39 -4.86 21.67
C LEU A 394 2.29 -3.75 21.10
N ILE A 395 1.75 -2.88 20.24
CA ILE A 395 2.50 -1.76 19.66
C ILE A 395 3.05 -0.86 20.77
N ILE A 396 2.21 -0.43 21.71
CA ILE A 396 2.59 0.46 22.83
C ILE A 396 3.72 -0.13 23.69
N SER A 397 3.76 -1.46 23.86
CA SER A 397 4.80 -2.13 24.64
C SER A 397 6.21 -2.05 24.03
N PHE A 398 6.33 -1.75 22.73
CA PHE A 398 7.60 -1.72 22.00
C PHE A 398 7.97 -0.35 21.41
N VAL A 399 7.08 0.64 21.47
CA VAL A 399 7.34 1.99 20.95
C VAL A 399 7.71 3.03 22.02
N ASN A 400 7.39 2.76 23.28
CA ASN A 400 7.67 3.68 24.41
C ASN A 400 9.15 3.77 24.80
#